data_AF-A0A955MZN3-F1
#
_entry.id   AF-A0A955MZN3-F1
#
_cell.length_a   1.000
_cell.length_b   1.000
_cell.length_c   1.000
_cell.angle_alpha   90.00
_cell.angle_beta   90.00
_cell.angle_gamma   90.00
#
_symmetry.space_group_name_H-M   'P 1'
#
loop_
_entity.id
_entity.type
_entity.pdbx_description
1 polymer ?
#
loop_
_entity_poly.entity_id
_entity_poly.type
_entity_poly.pdbx_seq_one_letter_code
_entity_poly.pdbx_strand_id
1 'polypeptide(L)'
;MNEFRPNPRSLKRLVLAVVILVSSIVALFTTSPDQNQDSVAPEDRFSGQVLTVADGDTMTLRVDGQKVKVRLQGIDCPERQQAYGQEAGDFIRDQV
;
A
#
# COMPACT_ATOMS: atom_id res chain seq x y z
N MET A 1 59.77 36.02 6.79
CA MET A 1 59.39 34.62 7.06
C MET A 1 58.59 34.09 5.86
N ASN A 2 58.91 32.88 5.39
CA ASN A 2 58.42 32.18 4.18
C ASN A 2 57.14 32.70 3.50
N GLU A 3 57.30 33.18 2.26
CA GLU A 3 56.18 33.41 1.35
C GLU A 3 55.62 32.05 0.88
N PHE A 4 54.50 31.62 1.46
CA PHE A 4 53.73 30.49 0.95
C PHE A 4 53.18 30.87 -0.43
N ARG A 5 53.86 30.44 -1.49
CA ARG A 5 53.40 30.56 -2.88
C ARG A 5 52.56 29.31 -3.20
N PRO A 6 51.22 29.34 -3.09
CA PRO A 6 50.41 28.15 -3.38
C PRO A 6 50.60 27.75 -4.85
N ASN A 7 51.01 26.50 -5.08
CA ASN A 7 51.26 25.97 -6.42
C ASN A 7 49.92 25.89 -7.19
N PRO A 8 49.80 26.41 -8.43
CA PRO A 8 48.52 26.47 -9.16
C PRO A 8 47.84 25.10 -9.34
N ARG A 9 48.63 24.01 -9.33
CA ARG A 9 48.10 22.64 -9.38
C ARG A 9 47.50 22.17 -8.05
N SER A 10 47.98 22.64 -6.90
CA SER A 10 47.41 22.29 -5.59
C SER A 10 46.13 23.06 -5.30
N LEU A 11 45.98 24.28 -5.84
CA LEU A 11 44.76 25.07 -5.73
C LEU A 11 43.56 24.40 -6.44
N LYS A 12 43.77 23.85 -7.65
CA LYS A 12 42.73 23.10 -8.37
C LYS A 12 42.27 21.84 -7.64
N ARG A 13 43.20 21.14 -6.98
CA ARG A 13 42.92 19.95 -6.15
C ARG A 13 42.16 20.32 -4.87
N LEU A 14 42.50 21.46 -4.26
CA LEU A 14 41.80 21.99 -3.09
C LEU A 14 40.34 22.37 -3.43
N VAL A 15 40.13 23.07 -4.55
CA VAL A 15 38.79 23.45 -5.01
C VAL A 15 37.95 22.19 -5.30
N LEU A 16 38.53 21.19 -5.98
CA LEU A 16 37.83 19.94 -6.26
C LEU A 16 37.45 19.17 -4.98
N ALA A 17 38.35 19.13 -3.98
CA ALA A 17 38.06 18.48 -2.70
C ALA A 17 36.93 19.18 -1.94
N VAL A 18 36.89 20.52 -1.96
CA VAL A 18 35.79 21.30 -1.36
C VAL A 18 34.47 21.06 -2.09
N VAL A 19 34.49 20.99 -3.42
CA VAL A 19 33.29 20.69 -4.23
C VAL A 19 32.72 19.30 -3.91
N ILE A 20 33.58 18.28 -3.78
CA ILE A 20 33.17 16.91 -3.41
C ILE A 20 32.59 16.88 -1.99
N LEU A 21 33.21 17.60 -1.05
CA LEU A 21 32.74 17.69 0.33
C LEU A 21 31.36 18.35 0.41
N VAL A 22 31.17 19.47 -0.29
CA VAL A 22 29.88 20.18 -0.34
C VAL A 22 28.81 19.34 -1.03
N SER A 23 29.14 18.65 -2.13
CA SER A 23 28.23 17.73 -2.81
C SER A 23 27.78 16.58 -1.89
N SER A 24 28.69 16.05 -1.09
CA SER A 24 28.41 14.96 -0.15
C SER A 24 27.50 15.43 0.98
N ILE A 25 27.75 16.63 1.54
CA ILE A 25 26.92 17.23 2.59
C ILE A 25 25.50 17.52 2.07
N VAL A 26 25.35 18.05 0.86
CA VAL A 26 24.03 18.31 0.25
C VAL A 26 23.22 17.02 0.11
N ALA A 27 23.85 15.92 -0.31
CA ALA A 27 23.19 14.62 -0.45
C ALA A 27 22.63 14.09 0.89
N LEU A 28 23.30 14.36 2.02
CA LEU A 28 22.80 14.00 3.37
C LEU A 28 21.55 14.80 3.78
N PHE A 29 21.34 16.00 3.23
CA PHE A 29 20.18 16.85 3.56
C PHE A 29 19.02 16.73 2.56
N THR A 30 19.24 16.17 1.37
CA THR A 30 18.21 16.10 0.31
C THR A 30 17.53 14.75 0.18
N THR A 31 18.01 13.70 0.85
CA THR A 31 17.31 12.41 0.90
C THR A 31 16.14 12.49 1.87
N SER A 32 15.08 13.17 1.45
CA SER A 32 13.76 12.87 1.96
C SER A 32 13.46 11.41 1.60
N PRO A 33 13.05 10.55 2.54
CA PRO A 33 12.55 9.24 2.18
C PRO A 33 11.35 9.47 1.26
N ASP A 34 11.45 8.96 0.03
CA ASP A 34 10.36 8.87 -0.91
C ASP A 34 9.20 8.18 -0.19
N GLN A 35 8.24 8.96 0.29
CA GLN A 35 6.92 8.48 0.63
C GLN A 35 6.29 8.16 -0.73
N ASN A 36 6.70 7.05 -1.33
CA ASN A 36 5.91 6.33 -2.31
C ASN A 36 4.69 5.83 -1.53
N GLN A 37 3.81 6.78 -1.22
CA GLN A 37 2.53 6.55 -0.64
C GLN A 37 1.75 5.94 -1.78
N ASP A 38 1.56 4.63 -1.71
CA ASP A 38 0.65 3.87 -2.53
C ASP A 38 -0.69 4.58 -2.53
N SER A 39 -0.86 5.56 -3.42
CA SER A 39 -2.13 6.20 -3.68
C SER A 39 -2.94 5.19 -4.47
N VAL A 40 -3.46 4.20 -3.75
CA VAL A 40 -4.54 3.36 -4.22
C VAL A 40 -5.63 4.35 -4.62
N ALA A 41 -5.91 4.42 -5.92
CA ALA A 41 -7.07 5.14 -6.47
C ALA A 41 -8.30 4.82 -5.61
N PRO A 42 -9.31 5.71 -5.51
CA PRO A 42 -10.51 5.43 -4.71
C PRO A 42 -10.98 4.02 -5.04
N GLU A 43 -10.78 3.11 -4.11
CA GLU A 43 -11.17 1.74 -4.31
C GLU A 43 -12.69 1.76 -4.47
N ASP A 44 -13.17 1.19 -5.59
CA ASP A 44 -14.59 1.10 -5.93
C ASP A 44 -15.30 0.27 -4.85
N ARG A 45 -15.60 0.95 -3.74
CA ARG A 45 -16.30 0.41 -2.58
C ARG A 45 -17.77 0.74 -2.78
N PHE A 46 -18.59 -0.30 -2.73
CA PHE A 46 -20.03 -0.16 -2.66
C PHE A 46 -20.53 -0.69 -1.33
N SER A 47 -21.69 -0.20 -0.89
CA SER A 47 -22.37 -0.65 0.31
C SER A 47 -23.77 -1.12 -0.04
N GLY A 48 -24.29 -2.10 0.68
CA GLY A 48 -25.62 -2.64 0.44
C GLY A 48 -26.16 -3.39 1.64
N GLN A 49 -27.48 -3.53 1.67
CA GLN A 49 -28.15 -4.34 2.69
C GLN A 49 -28.03 -5.82 2.34
N VAL A 50 -27.54 -6.66 3.26
CA VAL A 50 -27.54 -8.11 3.07
C VAL A 50 -28.99 -8.60 3.05
N LEU A 51 -29.38 -9.28 1.97
CA LEU A 51 -30.69 -9.90 1.83
C LEU A 51 -30.67 -11.37 2.24
N THR A 52 -29.65 -12.09 1.78
CA THR A 52 -29.50 -13.53 2.03
C THR A 52 -28.03 -13.94 2.03
N VAL A 53 -27.67 -14.83 2.94
CA VAL A 53 -26.37 -15.52 2.97
C VAL A 53 -26.58 -16.93 2.42
N ALA A 54 -25.87 -17.31 1.36
CA ALA A 54 -25.97 -18.63 0.75
C ALA A 54 -25.14 -19.67 1.52
N ASP A 55 -23.87 -19.33 1.76
CA ASP A 55 -22.84 -20.12 2.42
C ASP A 55 -21.81 -19.15 3.05
N GLY A 56 -20.63 -19.65 3.45
CA GLY A 56 -19.60 -18.86 4.13
C GLY A 56 -18.82 -17.87 3.26
N ASP A 57 -19.00 -17.88 1.93
CA ASP A 57 -18.30 -16.97 1.01
C ASP A 57 -19.24 -16.22 0.04
N THR A 58 -20.50 -16.63 -0.07
CA THR A 58 -21.45 -16.11 -1.04
C THR A 58 -22.67 -15.48 -0.38
N MET A 59 -22.97 -14.24 -0.74
CA MET A 59 -24.11 -13.48 -0.23
C MET A 59 -24.80 -12.68 -1.33
N THR A 60 -26.06 -12.30 -1.10
CA THR A 60 -26.82 -11.41 -1.98
C THR A 60 -27.16 -10.13 -1.24
N LEU A 61 -26.80 -8.99 -1.81
CA LEU A 61 -27.03 -7.66 -1.27
C LEU A 61 -28.07 -6.91 -2.09
N ARG A 62 -28.70 -5.90 -1.48
CA ARG A 62 -29.41 -4.84 -2.18
C ARG A 62 -28.51 -3.61 -2.26
N VAL A 63 -28.11 -3.25 -3.48
CA VAL A 63 -27.28 -2.08 -3.80
C VAL A 63 -28.06 -1.25 -4.81
N ASP A 64 -28.32 0.02 -4.50
CA ASP A 64 -29.08 0.95 -5.37
C ASP A 64 -30.40 0.38 -5.92
N GLY A 65 -31.12 -0.36 -5.06
CA GLY A 65 -32.40 -1.00 -5.40
C GLY A 65 -32.27 -2.30 -6.21
N GLN A 66 -31.07 -2.68 -6.64
CA GLN A 66 -30.80 -3.91 -7.38
C GLN A 66 -30.27 -5.01 -6.47
N LYS A 67 -30.57 -6.27 -6.83
CA LYS A 67 -29.98 -7.44 -6.15
C LYS A 67 -28.63 -7.75 -6.78
N VAL A 68 -27.58 -7.76 -5.98
CA VAL A 68 -26.22 -8.07 -6.40
C VAL A 68 -25.75 -9.31 -5.65
N LYS A 69 -25.33 -10.34 -6.39
CA LYS A 69 -24.69 -11.53 -5.80
C LYS A 69 -23.20 -11.27 -5.69
N VAL A 70 -22.66 -11.42 -4.50
CA VAL A 70 -21.24 -11.22 -4.17
C VAL A 70 -20.66 -12.55 -3.69
N ARG A 71 -19.47 -12.89 -4.20
CA ARG A 71 -18.67 -14.02 -3.73
C ARG A 71 -17.29 -13.51 -3.33
N LEU A 72 -16.83 -13.91 -2.15
CA LEU A 72 -15.53 -13.53 -1.63
C LEU A 72 -14.43 -14.24 -2.42
N GLN A 73 -13.63 -13.47 -3.15
CA GLN A 73 -12.58 -14.04 -3.99
C GLN A 73 -11.48 -14.66 -3.13
N GLY A 74 -11.09 -15.90 -3.45
CA GLY A 74 -10.04 -16.62 -2.73
C GLY A 74 -10.49 -17.35 -1.47
N ILE A 75 -11.77 -17.23 -1.10
CA ILE A 75 -12.40 -18.02 -0.04
C ILE A 75 -13.32 -19.05 -0.69
N ASP A 76 -13.29 -20.29 -0.20
CA ASP A 76 -14.17 -21.37 -0.64
C ASP A 76 -14.71 -22.09 0.60
N CYS A 77 -16.00 -21.93 0.87
CA CYS A 77 -16.66 -22.51 2.04
C CYS A 77 -17.49 -23.74 1.67
N PRO A 78 -17.69 -24.68 2.63
CA PRO A 78 -18.57 -25.81 2.41
C PRO A 78 -20.00 -25.35 2.12
N GLU A 79 -20.61 -25.99 1.14
CA GLU A 79 -22.00 -25.73 0.77
C GLU A 79 -22.96 -26.23 1.85
N ARG A 80 -24.19 -25.70 1.90
CA ARG A 80 -25.16 -25.98 2.98
C ARG A 80 -25.43 -27.47 3.25
N GLN A 81 -25.26 -28.35 2.25
CA GLN A 81 -25.49 -29.79 2.38
C GLN A 81 -24.22 -30.59 2.74
N GLN A 82 -23.08 -29.93 2.79
CA GLN A 82 -21.80 -30.53 3.16
C GLN A 82 -21.57 -30.40 4.67
N ALA A 83 -20.63 -31.18 5.19
CA ALA A 83 -20.22 -31.06 6.59
C ALA A 83 -19.75 -29.63 6.88
N TYR A 84 -20.24 -29.06 7.98
CA TYR A 84 -19.96 -27.69 8.42
C TYR A 84 -20.53 -26.56 7.54
N GLY A 85 -21.34 -26.87 6.53
CA GLY A 85 -21.90 -25.87 5.62
C GLY A 85 -22.93 -24.95 6.26
N GLN A 86 -23.69 -25.47 7.23
CA GLN A 86 -24.65 -24.65 7.98
C GLN A 86 -23.90 -23.65 8.87
N GLU A 87 -22.92 -24.14 9.61
CA GLU A 87 -22.09 -23.37 10.54
C GLU A 87 -21.30 -22.27 9.82
N ALA A 88 -20.76 -22.56 8.64
CA ALA A 88 -20.07 -21.56 7.82
C ALA A 88 -21.01 -20.41 7.41
N GLY A 89 -22.24 -20.73 7.00
CA GLY A 89 -23.23 -19.72 6.66
C GLY A 89 -23.74 -18.95 7.89
N ASP A 90 -23.95 -19.62 9.02
CA ASP A 90 -24.42 -19.00 10.27
C ASP A 90 -23.38 -18.03 10.83
N PHE A 91 -22.09 -18.36 10.74
CA PHE A 91 -21.02 -17.44 11.11
C PHE A 91 -21.14 -16.09 10.40
N ILE A 92 -21.35 -16.09 9.07
CA ILE A 92 -21.51 -14.84 8.32
C ILE A 92 -22.79 -14.09 8.72
N ARG A 93 -23.89 -14.81 8.98
CA ARG A 93 -25.15 -14.20 9.43
C ARG A 93 -25.01 -13.48 10.77
N ASP A 94 -24.16 -13.98 11.67
CA ASP A 94 -23.90 -13.36 12.97
C ASP A 94 -23.02 -12.10 12.87
N GLN A 95 -22.34 -11.87 11.74
CA GLN A 95 -21.46 -10.71 11.54
C GLN A 95 -22.13 -9.52 10.82
N VAL A 96 -23.39 -9.66 10.38
CA VAL A 96 -24.08 -8.68 9.51
C VAL A 96 -25.36 -8.09 10.09
#